data_AF-A0A353KWV6-F1
#
_entry.id   AF-A0A353KWV6-F1
#
_cell.length_a   1.000
_cell.length_b   1.000
_cell.length_c   1.000
_cell.angle_alpha   90.00
_cell.angle_beta   90.00
_cell.angle_gamma   90.00
#
_symmetry.space_group_name_H-M   'P 1'
#
loop_
_entity.id
_entity.type
_entity.pdbx_description
1 polymer ?
#
loop_
_entity_poly.entity_id
_entity_poly.type
_entity_poly.pdbx_seq_one_letter_code
_entity_poly.pdbx_strand_id
1 'polypeptide(L)'
;MKKLFISIVIIFANLTFVDAQILIGHNVDEIRSMMKRIRPNFREDNSTVNAKSIKYVDKAKDNTLIFFLSPEGKCLYSKFMLDVSYAKSAVDSLSKKYKYLDNLTWYAEKDDKEFSIKMVNNEYYFTIVISDKED
;
A
#
# COMPACT_ATOMS: atom_id res chain seq x y z
N MET A 1 -10.09 38.98 37.25
CA MET A 1 -8.87 38.28 37.73
C MET A 1 -9.16 36.78 37.81
N LYS A 2 -8.19 35.94 37.44
CA LYS A 2 -8.15 34.45 37.43
C LYS A 2 -9.05 33.80 36.36
N LYS A 3 -8.55 33.41 35.17
CA LYS A 3 -7.67 32.26 34.81
C LYS A 3 -8.13 30.91 35.40
N LEU A 4 -8.69 30.05 34.54
CA LEU A 4 -8.43 28.60 34.43
C LEU A 4 -9.12 28.12 33.14
N PHE A 5 -8.46 28.11 31.97
CA PHE A 5 -7.78 26.93 31.40
C PHE A 5 -8.42 25.58 31.76
N ILE A 6 -9.30 25.07 30.89
CA ILE A 6 -9.36 23.64 30.58
C ILE A 6 -9.54 23.51 29.06
N SER A 7 -8.41 23.45 28.37
CA SER A 7 -8.29 23.00 26.98
C SER A 7 -8.42 21.48 26.96
N ILE A 8 -9.60 20.94 26.67
CA ILE A 8 -9.77 19.53 26.32
C ILE A 8 -10.84 19.43 25.23
N VAL A 9 -10.41 19.57 23.97
CA VAL A 9 -11.08 18.89 22.85
C VAL A 9 -9.98 18.20 22.04
N ILE A 10 -9.56 17.08 22.62
CA ILE A 10 -9.37 15.79 21.97
C ILE A 10 -8.79 15.86 20.56
N ILE A 11 -7.48 15.65 20.52
CA ILE A 11 -6.72 15.11 19.40
C ILE A 11 -7.36 13.77 19.00
N PHE A 12 -8.35 13.80 18.11
CA PHE A 12 -8.75 12.66 17.28
C PHE A 12 -8.25 12.88 15.85
N ALA A 13 -6.96 13.19 15.72
CA ALA A 13 -6.23 12.82 14.51
C ALA A 13 -6.01 11.30 14.58
N ASN A 14 -7.08 10.52 14.39
CA ASN A 14 -6.93 9.12 14.02
C ASN A 14 -6.14 9.13 12.71
N LEU A 15 -4.85 8.85 12.81
CA LEU A 15 -3.98 8.52 11.70
C LEU A 15 -4.49 7.20 11.09
N THR A 16 -5.57 7.26 10.31
CA THR A 16 -5.96 6.19 9.39
C THR A 16 -5.05 6.26 8.16
N PHE A 17 -3.73 6.17 8.37
CA PHE A 17 -2.74 6.14 7.30
C PHE A 17 -2.21 4.73 7.07
N VAL A 18 -3.12 3.75 7.02
CA VAL A 18 -2.79 2.43 6.48
C VAL A 18 -3.97 1.96 5.64
N ASP A 19 -4.37 2.78 4.68
CA ASP A 19 -4.80 2.18 3.44
C ASP A 19 -3.56 1.72 2.67
N ALA A 20 -3.24 0.43 2.81
CA ALA A 20 -2.84 -0.32 1.64
C ALA A 20 -4.01 -0.20 0.64
N GLN A 21 -4.06 0.92 -0.09
CA GLN A 21 -5.13 1.18 -1.04
C GLN A 21 -4.93 0.17 -2.14
N ILE A 22 -5.88 -0.76 -2.21
CA ILE A 22 -6.03 -1.66 -3.34
C ILE A 22 -6.37 -0.76 -4.53
N LEU A 23 -5.40 -0.61 -5.44
CA LEU A 23 -5.49 0.25 -6.62
C LEU A 23 -5.73 -0.53 -7.92
N ILE A 24 -6.10 -1.80 -7.80
CA ILE A 24 -6.40 -2.66 -8.93
C ILE A 24 -7.60 -2.08 -9.70
N GLY A 25 -7.52 -2.08 -11.02
CA GLY A 25 -8.51 -1.48 -11.93
C GLY A 25 -8.38 0.04 -12.15
N HIS A 26 -7.56 0.74 -11.35
CA HIS A 26 -7.31 2.17 -11.55
C HIS A 26 -6.37 2.41 -12.73
N ASN A 27 -6.57 3.54 -13.43
CA ASN A 27 -5.66 3.99 -14.48
C ASN A 27 -4.43 4.71 -13.89
N VAL A 28 -3.47 5.01 -14.76
CA VAL A 28 -2.21 5.69 -14.41
C VAL A 28 -2.43 7.01 -13.66
N ASP A 29 -3.35 7.86 -14.10
CA ASP A 29 -3.54 9.20 -13.54
C ASP A 29 -4.27 9.16 -12.19
N GLU A 30 -5.18 8.21 -12.02
CA GLU A 30 -5.80 7.89 -10.73
C GLU A 30 -4.74 7.41 -9.74
N ILE A 31 -3.89 6.46 -10.13
CA ILE A 31 -2.78 5.96 -9.31
C ILE A 31 -1.88 7.11 -8.87
N ARG A 32 -1.46 7.98 -9.80
CA ARG A 32 -0.64 9.16 -9.50
C ARG A 32 -1.30 10.09 -8.48
N SER A 33 -2.58 10.37 -8.69
CA SER A 33 -3.35 11.26 -7.81
C SER A 33 -3.49 10.68 -6.41
N MET A 34 -3.78 9.38 -6.32
CA MET A 34 -3.89 8.68 -5.05
C MET A 34 -2.55 8.56 -4.34
N MET A 35 -1.46 8.22 -5.04
CA MET A 35 -0.12 8.13 -4.46
C MET A 35 0.34 9.43 -3.81
N LYS A 36 0.08 10.59 -4.44
CA LYS A 36 0.36 11.91 -3.85
C LYS A 36 -0.38 12.11 -2.53
N ARG A 37 -1.61 11.63 -2.41
CA ARG A 37 -2.45 11.77 -1.21
C ARG A 37 -2.04 10.80 -0.11
N ILE A 38 -1.74 9.54 -0.44
CA ILE A 38 -1.64 8.45 0.54
C ILE A 38 -0.21 8.12 0.92
N ARG A 39 0.74 8.40 0.02
CA ARG A 39 2.17 8.18 0.21
C ARG A 39 2.95 9.39 -0.32
N PRO A 40 2.77 10.59 0.25
CA PRO A 40 3.42 11.82 -0.23
C PRO A 40 4.96 11.78 -0.16
N ASN A 41 5.53 10.85 0.61
CA ASN A 41 6.97 10.61 0.67
C ASN A 41 7.50 9.67 -0.44
N PHE A 42 6.62 9.07 -1.23
CA PHE A 42 7.00 8.28 -2.41
C PHE A 42 7.02 9.19 -3.64
N ARG A 43 7.98 8.94 -4.53
CA ARG A 43 8.12 9.64 -5.81
C ARG A 43 8.11 8.64 -6.94
N GLU A 44 7.50 9.02 -8.06
CA GLU A 44 7.51 8.20 -9.28
C GLU A 44 8.95 8.11 -9.81
N ASP A 45 9.39 6.90 -10.11
CA ASP A 45 10.70 6.59 -10.67
C ASP A 45 10.57 6.30 -12.17
N ASN A 46 10.91 7.31 -12.98
CA ASN A 46 10.82 7.27 -14.44
C ASN A 46 12.04 6.62 -15.11
N SER A 47 12.93 5.97 -14.36
CA SER A 47 14.11 5.29 -14.92
C SER A 47 13.78 4.10 -15.82
N THR A 48 12.52 3.65 -15.85
CA THR A 48 12.10 2.50 -16.64
C THR A 48 11.42 2.96 -17.94
N VAL A 49 12.18 2.96 -19.04
CA VAL A 49 11.84 3.63 -20.31
C VAL A 49 10.72 2.92 -21.11
N ASN A 50 10.33 1.69 -20.77
CA ASN A 50 9.36 0.88 -21.54
C ASN A 50 8.40 0.03 -20.69
N ALA A 51 8.19 0.39 -19.44
CA ALA A 51 7.51 -0.53 -18.54
C ALA A 51 5.99 -0.45 -18.64
N LYS A 52 5.34 -1.61 -18.78
CA LYS A 52 3.91 -1.83 -18.47
C LYS A 52 3.65 -1.70 -16.95
N SER A 53 4.30 -0.74 -16.30
CA SER A 53 4.24 -0.55 -14.86
C SER A 53 4.63 0.87 -14.47
N ILE A 54 4.09 1.33 -13.34
CA ILE A 54 4.49 2.58 -12.71
C ILE A 54 5.23 2.23 -11.42
N LYS A 55 6.45 2.76 -11.27
CA LYS A 55 7.30 2.51 -10.12
C LYS A 55 7.32 3.75 -9.22
N TYR A 56 7.24 3.53 -7.92
CA TYR A 56 7.42 4.53 -6.89
C TYR A 56 8.51 4.07 -5.91
N VAL A 57 9.36 5.01 -5.50
CA VAL A 57 10.38 4.79 -4.47
C VAL A 57 10.19 5.80 -3.35
N ASP A 58 10.47 5.40 -2.12
CA ASP A 58 10.49 6.33 -1.00
C ASP A 58 11.73 7.25 -1.06
N LYS A 59 11.78 8.25 -0.16
CA LYS A 59 12.89 9.22 -0.12
C LYS A 59 14.25 8.57 0.09
N ALA A 60 14.32 7.51 0.88
CA ALA A 60 15.54 6.75 1.15
C ALA A 60 15.91 5.81 -0.01
N LYS A 61 14.95 5.47 -0.87
CA LYS A 61 15.02 4.48 -1.96
C LYS A 61 15.16 3.03 -1.49
N ASP A 62 14.88 2.78 -0.21
CA ASP A 62 14.91 1.45 0.39
C ASP A 62 13.62 0.68 0.11
N ASN A 63 12.53 1.42 -0.14
CA ASN A 63 11.21 0.83 -0.36
C ASN A 63 10.72 1.13 -1.78
N THR A 64 10.29 0.09 -2.49
CA THR A 64 9.84 0.20 -3.89
C THR A 64 8.44 -0.36 -4.04
N LEU A 65 7.51 0.47 -4.50
CA LEU A 65 6.15 0.09 -4.85
C LEU A 65 5.97 0.12 -6.36
N ILE A 66 5.48 -0.97 -6.94
CA ILE A 66 5.27 -1.11 -8.38
C ILE A 66 3.82 -1.46 -8.65
N PHE A 67 3.19 -0.75 -9.57
CA PHE A 67 1.87 -1.07 -10.12
C PHE A 67 2.04 -1.63 -11.52
N PHE A 68 1.64 -2.87 -11.74
CA PHE A 68 1.69 -3.51 -13.05
C PHE A 68 0.39 -3.24 -13.79
N LEU A 69 0.50 -2.86 -15.06
CA LEU A 69 -0.60 -2.36 -15.87
C LEU A 69 -0.98 -3.35 -16.98
N SER A 70 -2.26 -3.42 -17.28
CA SER A 70 -2.83 -4.03 -18.47
C SER A 70 -2.44 -3.24 -19.72
N PRO A 71 -2.63 -3.80 -20.93
CA PRO A 71 -2.45 -3.06 -22.19
C PRO A 71 -3.29 -1.77 -22.27
N GLU A 72 -4.44 -1.74 -21.62
CA GLU A 72 -5.36 -0.59 -21.54
C GLU A 72 -4.95 0.43 -20.46
N GLY A 73 -3.81 0.21 -19.78
CA GLY A 73 -3.27 1.11 -18.75
C GLY A 73 -3.98 1.02 -17.40
N LYS A 74 -4.66 -0.11 -17.11
CA LYS A 74 -5.31 -0.36 -15.82
C LYS A 74 -4.43 -1.22 -14.91
N CYS A 75 -4.36 -0.94 -13.62
CA CYS A 75 -3.58 -1.75 -12.68
C CYS A 75 -4.16 -3.17 -12.56
N LEU A 76 -3.34 -4.18 -12.80
CA LEU A 76 -3.69 -5.60 -12.63
C LEU A 76 -3.34 -6.08 -11.22
N TYR A 77 -2.15 -5.70 -10.76
CA TYR A 77 -1.67 -6.02 -9.43
C TYR A 77 -0.60 -5.02 -9.00
N SER A 78 -0.31 -5.00 -7.71
CA SER A 78 0.77 -4.20 -7.14
C SER A 78 1.73 -5.05 -6.34
N LYS A 79 2.99 -4.65 -6.31
CA LYS A 79 4.06 -5.29 -5.55
C LYS A 79 4.81 -4.24 -4.74
N PHE A 80 4.82 -4.40 -3.43
CA PHE A 80 5.55 -3.53 -2.51
C PHE A 80 6.73 -4.27 -1.91
N MET A 81 7.95 -3.90 -2.33
CA MET A 81 9.20 -4.42 -1.80
C MET A 81 9.66 -3.58 -0.61
N LEU A 82 9.93 -4.25 0.50
CA LEU A 82 10.23 -3.68 1.81
C LEU A 82 11.41 -4.43 2.45
N ASP A 83 12.22 -3.70 3.22
CA ASP A 83 13.27 -4.29 4.05
C ASP A 83 12.69 -5.23 5.12
N VAL A 84 13.40 -6.32 5.45
CA VAL A 84 12.96 -7.35 6.42
C VAL A 84 12.65 -6.81 7.81
N SER A 85 13.23 -5.68 8.21
CA SER A 85 12.91 -5.03 9.49
C SER A 85 11.44 -4.61 9.61
N TYR A 86 10.73 -4.44 8.48
CA TYR A 86 9.30 -4.12 8.44
C TYR A 86 8.39 -5.37 8.45
N ALA A 87 8.93 -6.59 8.44
CA ALA A 87 8.15 -7.80 8.24
C ALA A 87 7.10 -8.01 9.34
N LYS A 88 7.52 -7.89 10.61
CA LYS A 88 6.60 -8.05 11.76
C LYS A 88 5.50 -6.99 11.75
N SER A 89 5.87 -5.73 11.56
CA SER A 89 4.89 -4.63 11.56
C SER A 89 3.92 -4.71 10.38
N ALA A 90 4.37 -5.23 9.23
CA ALA A 90 3.50 -5.53 8.08
C ALA A 90 2.49 -6.62 8.42
N VAL A 91 2.91 -7.76 8.99
CA VAL A 91 2.02 -8.84 9.43
C VAL A 91 0.98 -8.34 10.43
N ASP A 92 1.43 -7.60 11.45
CA ASP A 92 0.54 -7.03 12.48
C ASP A 92 -0.49 -6.08 11.85
N SER A 93 -0.06 -5.22 10.92
CA SER A 93 -0.92 -4.24 10.24
C SER A 93 -1.92 -4.89 9.29
N LEU A 94 -1.48 -5.87 8.50
CA LEU A 94 -2.33 -6.60 7.57
C LEU A 94 -3.37 -7.43 8.32
N SER A 95 -2.97 -8.14 9.39
CA SER A 95 -3.87 -8.98 10.19
C SER A 95 -4.87 -8.17 11.00
N LYS A 96 -4.55 -6.92 11.34
CA LYS A 96 -5.50 -6.00 11.97
C LYS A 96 -6.57 -5.51 10.99
N LYS A 97 -6.26 -5.45 9.69
CA LYS A 97 -7.10 -4.81 8.67
C LYS A 97 -7.87 -5.79 7.79
N TYR A 98 -7.26 -6.93 7.50
CA TYR A 98 -7.74 -7.89 6.51
C TYR A 98 -7.90 -9.26 7.16
N LYS A 99 -8.77 -10.07 6.59
CA LYS A 99 -9.03 -11.41 7.11
C LYS A 99 -7.84 -12.31 6.78
N TYR A 100 -7.08 -12.72 7.78
CA TYR A 100 -6.02 -13.69 7.58
C TYR A 100 -6.60 -15.02 7.08
N LEU A 101 -5.95 -15.62 6.09
CA LEU A 101 -6.27 -16.94 5.56
C LEU A 101 -5.23 -17.94 6.07
N ASP A 102 -4.16 -18.15 5.32
CA ASP A 102 -3.01 -18.99 5.65
C ASP A 102 -1.74 -18.48 4.97
N ASN A 103 -0.58 -19.07 5.28
CA ASN A 103 0.67 -18.89 4.53
C ASN A 103 1.05 -17.42 4.21
N LEU A 104 0.82 -16.53 5.17
CA LEU A 104 1.03 -15.08 5.00
C LEU A 104 0.19 -14.50 3.84
N THR A 105 -1.07 -14.93 3.77
CA THR A 105 -2.07 -14.47 2.83
C THR A 105 -3.27 -13.92 3.61
N TRP A 106 -3.79 -12.78 3.15
CA TRP A 106 -4.98 -12.15 3.67
C TRP A 106 -6.00 -11.93 2.55
N TYR A 107 -7.26 -11.94 2.95
CA TYR A 107 -8.41 -11.60 2.14
C TYR A 107 -8.87 -10.18 2.44
N ALA A 108 -9.09 -9.42 1.37
CA ALA A 108 -9.71 -8.11 1.44
C ALA A 108 -10.92 -8.03 0.50
N GLU A 109 -11.96 -7.35 0.96
CA GLU A 109 -13.13 -7.02 0.16
C GLU A 109 -13.21 -5.49 0.07
N LYS A 110 -13.37 -4.97 -1.14
CA LYS A 110 -13.52 -3.52 -1.37
C LYS A 110 -14.32 -3.31 -2.65
N ASP A 111 -15.33 -2.44 -2.59
CA ASP A 111 -16.18 -2.09 -3.75
C ASP A 111 -16.77 -3.33 -4.45
N ASP A 112 -17.30 -4.28 -3.66
CA ASP A 112 -17.86 -5.57 -4.11
C ASP A 112 -16.87 -6.46 -4.90
N LYS A 113 -15.57 -6.23 -4.71
CA LYS A 113 -14.50 -7.03 -5.30
C LYS A 113 -13.64 -7.66 -4.22
N GLU A 114 -13.21 -8.89 -4.52
CA GLU A 114 -12.34 -9.68 -3.66
C GLU A 114 -10.89 -9.60 -4.10
N PHE A 115 -9.99 -9.45 -3.13
CA PHE A 115 -8.56 -9.30 -3.37
C PHE A 115 -7.76 -10.24 -2.48
N SER A 116 -6.68 -10.75 -3.06
CA SER A 116 -5.66 -11.50 -2.34
C SER A 116 -4.49 -10.58 -2.02
N ILE A 117 -4.07 -10.60 -0.75
CA ILE A 117 -2.87 -9.92 -0.28
C ILE A 117 -1.89 -10.99 0.18
N LYS A 118 -0.77 -11.16 -0.50
CA LYS A 118 0.23 -12.18 -0.17
C LYS A 118 1.57 -11.56 0.19
N MET A 119 2.12 -11.94 1.34
CA MET A 119 3.47 -11.58 1.73
C MET A 119 4.43 -12.73 1.38
N VAL A 120 5.48 -12.40 0.63
CA VAL A 120 6.52 -13.35 0.21
C VAL A 120 7.86 -12.89 0.79
N ASN A 121 8.45 -13.72 1.65
CA ASN A 121 9.74 -13.47 2.27
C ASN A 121 10.88 -13.92 1.35
N ASN A 122 11.91 -13.10 1.26
CA ASN A 122 13.21 -13.43 0.66
C ASN A 122 14.30 -13.20 1.71
N GLU A 123 15.56 -13.50 1.35
CA GLU A 123 16.69 -13.41 2.28
C GLU A 123 16.94 -12.00 2.83
N TYR A 124 16.82 -10.97 1.98
CA TYR A 124 17.16 -9.57 2.33
C TYR A 124 15.97 -8.61 2.32
N TYR A 125 14.82 -9.06 1.83
CA TYR A 125 13.63 -8.22 1.71
C TYR A 125 12.38 -9.10 1.71
N PHE A 126 11.21 -8.49 1.87
CA PHE A 126 9.95 -9.17 1.59
C PHE A 126 9.13 -8.33 0.62
N THR A 127 8.13 -8.98 0.02
CA THR A 127 7.20 -8.30 -0.87
C THR A 127 5.78 -8.54 -0.43
N ILE A 128 4.97 -7.50 -0.45
CA ILE A 128 3.51 -7.59 -0.35
C ILE A 128 2.96 -7.48 -1.77
N VAL A 129 2.26 -8.51 -2.23
CA VAL A 129 1.58 -8.53 -3.52
C VAL A 129 0.08 -8.40 -3.27
N ILE A 130 -0.56 -7.49 -3.99
CA ILE A 130 -2.03 -7.35 -4.00
C ILE A 130 -2.50 -7.59 -5.41
N SER A 131 -3.40 -8.55 -5.59
CA SER A 131 -4.04 -8.91 -6.86
C SER A 131 -5.54 -9.13 -6.64
N ASP A 132 -6.30 -9.21 -7.74
CA ASP A 132 -7.62 -9.83 -7.69
C ASP A 132 -7.47 -11.24 -7.09
N LYS A 133 -8.47 -11.68 -6.35
CA LYS A 133 -8.51 -13.06 -5.86
C LYS A 133 -8.77 -13.96 -7.07
N GLU A 134 -7.83 -14.85 -7.36
CA GLU A 134 -8.07 -15.94 -8.31
C GLU A 134 -9.05 -16.92 -7.66
N ASP A 135 -10.10 -17.31 -8.40
CA ASP A 135 -11.09 -18.32 -7.98
C ASP A 135 -10.47 -19.72 -7.79
#